data_AF-A0A1F9H5A6-F1
#
_entry.id   AF-A0A1F9H5A6-F1
#
_cell.length_a   1.000
_cell.length_b   1.000
_cell.length_c   1.000
_cell.angle_alpha   90.00
_cell.angle_beta   90.00
_cell.angle_gamma   90.00
#
_symmetry.space_group_name_H-M   'P 1'
#
loop_
_entity.id
_entity.type
_entity.pdbx_description
1 polymer ?
#
loop_
_entity_poly.entity_id
_entity_poly.type
_entity_poly.pdbx_seq_one_letter_code
_entity_poly.pdbx_strand_id
1 'polypeptide(L)'
;MNYPLKIVRKKSPFLKGGGSLFLFLALFLLCSCGSATPSTSIPVPVAGLIAVIDRGDGTLAVSGSEGAVEGSASVVALNLSVASGPSCTVIAASDGSFGADDSCVITGSAGNSIQITQTNADGESTSTTVTAASGTLALSGDVVAVSVLPGTDRGFTATTDGTDSSLSVFNLSTLAQTGTFSLTSFVVQDFDLDQGSGETVLVDASNGVFSLMDTSGSITGSVSVSSPRMVSASAGNSFALVAHETASTSVSLIDYSAGVSPSVGDTLVVTHPTSALASHESSFALSLDETSGGEIRAAILSEFDNGDTVFSIVVAEGPSTNTLTLSSQVNLGSGEWGGVELFNSATEALVTDRTNGSVIRLSGSDFSTQTAITVGERPTRIAINESTNEAFVANKNDNSISLISLDTNTVTDTMVTSDGVGLRPTDLALDTNPFVVIVGNELNDSVSLLSIP
;
A
#
# COMPACT_ATOMS: atom_id res chain seq x y z
N MET A 1 50.50 -23.17 33.99
CA MET A 1 51.14 -22.29 34.98
C MET A 1 50.49 -20.92 34.86
N ASN A 2 50.00 -20.34 35.95
CA ASN A 2 49.34 -19.03 35.90
C ASN A 2 50.37 -17.90 36.06
N TYR A 3 50.26 -16.87 35.21
CA TYR A 3 50.83 -15.54 35.45
C TYR A 3 49.71 -14.50 35.36
N PRO A 4 49.48 -13.65 36.37
CA PRO A 4 48.48 -12.59 36.29
C PRO A 4 49.06 -11.36 35.57
N LEU A 5 48.38 -10.90 34.52
CA LEU A 5 48.71 -9.64 33.84
C LEU A 5 48.16 -8.45 34.64
N LYS A 6 49.07 -7.58 35.09
CA LYS A 6 48.78 -6.46 35.99
C LYS A 6 48.59 -5.17 35.18
N ILE A 7 47.34 -4.74 34.99
CA ILE A 7 47.03 -3.50 34.24
C ILE A 7 47.40 -2.27 35.09
N VAL A 8 48.34 -1.45 34.59
CA VAL A 8 48.70 -0.16 35.18
C VAL A 8 47.96 0.95 34.42
N ARG A 9 46.97 1.59 35.07
CA ARG A 9 46.34 2.81 34.51
C ARG A 9 47.29 4.01 34.68
N LYS A 10 47.70 4.62 33.57
CA LYS A 10 48.31 5.97 33.58
C LYS A 10 47.24 6.99 33.18
N LYS A 11 46.87 7.89 34.09
CA LYS A 11 45.96 9.01 33.80
C LYS A 11 46.73 10.15 33.14
N SER A 12 46.17 10.70 32.07
CA SER A 12 46.39 12.08 31.63
C SER A 12 45.04 12.70 31.22
N PRO A 13 44.83 14.03 31.37
CA PRO A 13 43.49 14.59 31.53
C PRO A 13 43.01 15.44 30.35
N PHE A 14 41.71 15.81 30.41
CA PHE A 14 40.99 16.75 29.52
C PHE A 14 40.77 16.34 28.06
N LEU A 15 39.61 15.74 27.80
CA LEU A 15 38.46 16.41 27.18
C LEU A 15 37.17 15.62 27.52
N LYS A 16 36.00 16.26 27.54
CA LYS A 16 34.75 15.71 28.12
C LYS A 16 33.76 15.24 27.04
N GLY A 17 33.18 14.05 27.25
CA GLY A 17 31.95 13.55 26.61
C GLY A 17 32.15 12.94 25.21
N GLY A 18 31.72 11.72 24.91
CA GLY A 18 31.15 10.71 25.80
C GLY A 18 30.43 9.59 25.03
N GLY A 19 31.12 8.49 24.73
CA GLY A 19 30.57 7.32 24.04
C GLY A 19 31.69 6.31 23.73
N SER A 20 31.65 5.12 24.34
CA SER A 20 32.80 4.19 24.35
C SER A 20 32.64 3.06 23.34
N LEU A 21 33.55 2.97 22.37
CA LEU A 21 33.64 1.85 21.44
C LEU A 21 34.25 0.61 22.13
N PHE A 22 33.54 -0.52 22.14
CA PHE A 22 34.04 -1.81 22.61
C PHE A 22 34.49 -2.67 21.43
N LEU A 23 35.68 -3.26 21.53
CA LEU A 23 36.24 -4.18 20.53
C LEU A 23 36.05 -5.62 21.00
N PHE A 24 35.31 -6.44 20.23
CA PHE A 24 35.25 -7.89 20.42
C PHE A 24 36.07 -8.61 19.34
N LEU A 25 36.92 -9.54 19.78
CA LEU A 25 37.72 -10.41 18.92
C LEU A 25 37.18 -11.83 19.05
N ALA A 26 36.68 -12.41 17.97
CA ALA A 26 36.24 -13.81 17.92
C ALA A 26 37.17 -14.63 17.01
N LEU A 27 37.51 -15.83 17.46
CA LEU A 27 38.46 -16.74 16.81
C LEU A 27 37.76 -18.09 16.65
N PHE A 28 37.67 -18.63 15.42
CA PHE A 28 37.05 -19.94 15.17
C PHE A 28 37.89 -20.85 14.28
N LEU A 29 37.82 -22.14 14.58
CA LEU A 29 38.55 -23.24 13.92
C LEU A 29 37.72 -23.85 12.79
N LEU A 30 38.40 -24.29 11.73
CA LEU A 30 37.83 -25.02 10.59
C LEU A 30 37.58 -26.50 10.90
N CYS A 31 36.51 -27.07 10.32
CA CYS A 31 36.31 -28.51 10.11
C CYS A 31 35.61 -28.75 8.76
N SER A 32 35.68 -29.97 8.21
CA SER A 32 35.41 -30.24 6.78
C SER A 32 34.54 -31.48 6.53
N CYS A 33 33.57 -31.34 5.60
CA CYS A 33 32.82 -32.31 4.76
C CYS A 33 31.43 -31.70 4.43
N GLY A 34 30.72 -31.99 3.33
CA GLY A 34 30.98 -32.85 2.17
C GLY A 34 29.69 -33.01 1.32
N SER A 35 29.78 -32.73 0.01
CA SER A 35 28.77 -32.80 -1.07
C SER A 35 27.37 -33.43 -0.83
N ALA A 36 26.31 -32.65 -1.10
CA ALA A 36 25.11 -33.05 -1.87
C ALA A 36 24.28 -31.80 -2.26
N THR A 37 23.76 -31.73 -3.49
CA THR A 37 22.66 -30.81 -3.84
C THR A 37 21.31 -31.51 -3.66
N PRO A 38 20.30 -30.77 -3.20
CA PRO A 38 19.10 -30.61 -4.02
C PRO A 38 18.58 -29.17 -4.06
N SER A 39 17.89 -28.85 -5.15
CA SER A 39 17.18 -27.58 -5.33
C SER A 39 15.83 -27.58 -4.60
N THR A 40 15.66 -26.69 -3.62
CA THR A 40 14.34 -26.31 -3.07
C THR A 40 14.33 -24.83 -2.75
N SER A 41 13.48 -24.06 -3.43
CA SER A 41 13.15 -22.68 -3.07
C SER A 41 12.38 -22.66 -1.74
N ILE A 42 12.80 -21.82 -0.79
CA ILE A 42 12.11 -21.59 0.48
C ILE A 42 11.91 -20.07 0.62
N PRO A 43 10.68 -19.58 0.80
CA PRO A 43 10.42 -18.17 1.03
C PRO A 43 10.88 -17.77 2.44
N VAL A 44 11.43 -16.56 2.57
CA VAL A 44 11.83 -15.97 3.85
C VAL A 44 11.35 -14.51 3.88
N PRO A 45 10.58 -14.07 4.90
CA PRO A 45 10.17 -12.68 5.03
C PRO A 45 11.36 -11.81 5.44
N VAL A 46 11.42 -10.57 4.94
CA VAL A 46 12.54 -9.66 5.20
C VAL A 46 12.06 -8.23 5.35
N ALA A 47 12.29 -7.65 6.53
CA ALA A 47 13.08 -6.44 6.64
C ALA A 47 13.70 -6.31 8.05
N GLY A 48 14.59 -5.33 8.20
CA GLY A 48 14.80 -4.68 9.50
C GLY A 48 16.21 -4.63 10.07
N LEU A 49 17.09 -5.63 9.89
CA LEU A 49 18.47 -5.59 10.46
C LEU A 49 19.37 -6.76 9.93
N ILE A 50 20.66 -6.57 9.61
CA ILE A 50 21.54 -7.61 8.94
C ILE A 50 22.88 -7.95 9.64
N ALA A 51 23.08 -9.23 10.01
CA ALA A 51 24.36 -9.92 10.31
C ALA A 51 24.14 -11.44 10.27
N VAL A 52 25.22 -12.22 10.18
CA VAL A 52 25.20 -13.58 9.61
C VAL A 52 25.83 -14.61 10.55
N ILE A 53 25.17 -15.76 10.73
CA ILE A 53 25.80 -16.99 11.26
C ILE A 53 25.65 -18.07 10.20
N ASP A 54 26.80 -18.54 9.69
CA ASP A 54 26.89 -19.64 8.72
C ASP A 54 26.45 -20.97 9.35
N ARG A 55 25.66 -21.76 8.61
CA ARG A 55 25.24 -23.14 8.98
C ARG A 55 25.82 -24.23 8.07
N GLY A 56 26.59 -23.88 7.04
CA GLY A 56 27.35 -24.84 6.22
C GLY A 56 26.51 -25.63 5.19
N ASP A 57 25.27 -25.21 4.91
CA ASP A 57 24.36 -25.85 3.95
C ASP A 57 24.09 -25.01 2.68
N GLY A 58 24.68 -23.80 2.59
CA GLY A 58 24.48 -22.86 1.48
C GLY A 58 23.34 -21.87 1.68
N THR A 59 22.72 -21.81 2.87
CA THR A 59 21.73 -20.78 3.21
C THR A 59 22.36 -19.57 3.91
N LEU A 60 21.85 -18.37 3.61
CA LEU A 60 22.25 -17.09 4.22
C LEU A 60 21.12 -16.55 5.11
N ALA A 61 21.48 -15.92 6.24
CA ALA A 61 20.55 -15.34 7.21
C ALA A 61 21.03 -13.95 7.71
N VAL A 62 20.10 -13.15 8.26
CA VAL A 62 20.13 -11.67 8.27
C VAL A 62 19.62 -11.09 9.62
N SER A 63 20.48 -10.65 10.57
CA SER A 63 20.10 -9.92 11.84
C SER A 63 21.23 -9.01 12.46
N GLY A 64 21.13 -7.66 12.48
CA GLY A 64 22.29 -6.70 12.58
C GLY A 64 22.27 -5.49 13.55
N SER A 65 22.59 -4.25 13.09
CA SER A 65 22.53 -3.00 13.91
C SER A 65 22.34 -1.67 13.15
N GLU A 66 21.48 -0.78 13.67
CA GLU A 66 21.30 0.62 13.22
C GLU A 66 22.49 1.55 13.55
N GLY A 67 22.57 2.65 12.79
CA GLY A 67 23.42 3.81 13.07
C GLY A 67 22.77 5.10 12.59
N ALA A 68 21.58 5.44 13.12
CA ALA A 68 20.84 6.62 12.70
C ALA A 68 21.57 7.94 13.05
N VAL A 69 21.64 8.85 12.07
CA VAL A 69 21.88 10.28 12.26
C VAL A 69 20.77 11.01 11.53
N GLU A 70 20.05 11.90 12.20
CA GLU A 70 18.95 12.66 11.59
C GLU A 70 19.43 13.42 10.34
N GLY A 71 18.66 13.29 9.24
CA GLY A 71 18.91 14.04 8.00
C GLY A 71 20.00 13.48 7.09
N SER A 72 20.25 12.17 7.09
CA SER A 72 21.13 11.52 6.10
C SER A 72 20.60 10.14 5.71
N ALA A 73 20.80 9.73 4.45
CA ALA A 73 20.23 8.54 3.85
C ALA A 73 20.40 7.28 4.72
N SER A 74 19.34 6.46 4.81
CA SER A 74 19.40 5.16 5.48
C SER A 74 20.25 4.21 4.63
N VAL A 75 21.27 3.60 5.23
CA VAL A 75 22.23 2.73 4.54
C VAL A 75 22.11 1.30 5.05
N VAL A 76 21.77 0.37 4.15
CA VAL A 76 21.64 -1.06 4.42
C VAL A 76 22.85 -1.80 3.85
N ALA A 77 23.55 -2.58 4.67
CA ALA A 77 24.70 -3.38 4.25
C ALA A 77 24.33 -4.89 4.21
N LEU A 78 24.35 -5.45 3.00
CA LEU A 78 24.17 -6.86 2.69
C LEU A 78 25.53 -7.56 2.61
N ASN A 79 25.75 -8.59 3.42
CA ASN A 79 26.94 -9.44 3.35
C ASN A 79 26.59 -10.78 2.68
N LEU A 80 27.15 -11.04 1.51
CA LEU A 80 26.88 -12.19 0.66
C LEU A 80 28.11 -13.10 0.60
N SER A 81 28.10 -14.21 1.32
CA SER A 81 29.14 -15.25 1.19
C SER A 81 28.69 -16.34 0.21
N VAL A 82 29.52 -16.63 -0.80
CA VAL A 82 29.29 -17.72 -1.76
C VAL A 82 30.22 -18.89 -1.43
N ALA A 83 29.74 -20.12 -1.62
CA ALA A 83 30.40 -21.36 -1.16
C ALA A 83 31.86 -21.57 -1.66
N SER A 84 32.31 -20.82 -2.66
CA SER A 84 33.70 -20.83 -3.14
C SER A 84 34.12 -19.47 -3.70
N GLY A 85 34.03 -18.40 -2.89
CA GLY A 85 34.46 -17.06 -3.27
C GLY A 85 34.73 -16.14 -2.08
N PRO A 86 35.32 -14.95 -2.28
CA PRO A 86 35.35 -13.91 -1.26
C PRO A 86 33.93 -13.46 -0.88
N SER A 87 33.75 -13.02 0.36
CA SER A 87 32.48 -12.44 0.82
C SER A 87 32.28 -11.05 0.20
N CYS A 88 31.17 -10.87 -0.50
CA CYS A 88 30.77 -9.64 -1.17
C CYS A 88 29.89 -8.80 -0.26
N THR A 89 30.30 -7.55 0.00
CA THR A 89 29.48 -6.55 0.68
C THR A 89 28.81 -5.66 -0.35
N VAL A 90 27.47 -5.66 -0.37
CA VAL A 90 26.68 -4.68 -1.13
C VAL A 90 26.04 -3.71 -0.15
N ILE A 91 26.16 -2.43 -0.45
CA ILE A 91 25.57 -1.34 0.32
C ILE A 91 24.47 -0.73 -0.53
N ALA A 92 23.23 -0.71 -0.04
CA ALA A 92 22.12 0.01 -0.64
C ALA A 92 21.82 1.26 0.21
N ALA A 93 21.68 2.42 -0.42
CA ALA A 93 21.21 3.63 0.23
C ALA A 93 19.74 3.91 -0.11
N SER A 94 19.05 4.67 0.75
CA SER A 94 17.62 5.00 0.60
C SER A 94 17.29 5.86 -0.63
N ASP A 95 18.29 6.35 -1.37
CA ASP A 95 18.14 7.06 -2.65
C ASP A 95 18.20 6.11 -3.87
N GLY A 96 18.23 4.79 -3.64
CA GLY A 96 18.35 3.78 -4.69
C GLY A 96 19.76 3.64 -5.26
N SER A 97 20.77 4.31 -4.68
CA SER A 97 22.17 4.08 -5.05
C SER A 97 22.70 2.80 -4.39
N PHE A 98 23.50 2.06 -5.16
CA PHE A 98 24.14 0.83 -4.70
C PHE A 98 25.66 0.93 -4.84
N GLY A 99 26.38 0.56 -3.78
CA GLY A 99 27.82 0.32 -3.79
C GLY A 99 28.13 -1.15 -3.56
N ALA A 100 29.24 -1.63 -4.10
CA ALA A 100 29.80 -2.93 -3.78
C ALA A 100 31.26 -2.75 -3.35
N ASP A 101 31.79 -3.68 -2.54
CA ASP A 101 33.23 -3.78 -2.34
C ASP A 101 33.94 -4.38 -3.57
N ASP A 102 35.28 -4.30 -3.58
CA ASP A 102 36.11 -4.74 -4.72
C ASP A 102 35.99 -6.25 -5.05
N SER A 103 35.23 -7.05 -4.28
CA SER A 103 35.05 -8.48 -4.52
C SER A 103 33.85 -8.83 -5.41
N CYS A 104 32.98 -7.86 -5.73
CA CYS A 104 31.82 -8.06 -6.58
C CYS A 104 31.45 -6.82 -7.39
N VAL A 105 30.77 -7.02 -8.53
CA VAL A 105 30.31 -5.94 -9.41
C VAL A 105 28.80 -6.03 -9.55
N ILE A 106 28.11 -4.91 -9.30
CA ILE A 106 26.69 -4.78 -9.62
C ILE A 106 26.58 -4.56 -11.12
N THR A 107 26.04 -5.55 -11.83
CA THR A 107 26.00 -5.60 -13.30
C THR A 107 24.63 -5.21 -13.87
N GLY A 108 23.63 -5.01 -13.01
CA GLY A 108 22.35 -4.41 -13.37
C GLY A 108 21.41 -4.29 -12.17
N SER A 109 20.40 -3.43 -12.29
CA SER A 109 19.28 -3.29 -11.36
C SER A 109 17.97 -3.16 -12.14
N ALA A 110 16.90 -3.79 -11.66
CA ALA A 110 15.58 -3.74 -12.27
C ALA A 110 14.49 -4.03 -11.21
N GLY A 111 13.56 -3.10 -11.01
CA GLY A 111 12.58 -3.19 -9.92
C GLY A 111 13.27 -3.32 -8.56
N ASN A 112 12.80 -4.26 -7.72
CA ASN A 112 13.45 -4.56 -6.44
C ASN A 112 14.71 -5.46 -6.57
N SER A 113 15.09 -5.85 -7.79
CA SER A 113 16.11 -6.87 -8.04
C SER A 113 17.45 -6.27 -8.46
N ILE A 114 18.54 -6.82 -7.93
CA ILE A 114 19.93 -6.50 -8.31
C ILE A 114 20.64 -7.73 -8.88
N GLN A 115 21.34 -7.56 -10.00
CA GLN A 115 22.25 -8.54 -10.58
C GLN A 115 23.66 -8.27 -10.03
N ILE A 116 24.19 -9.24 -9.29
CA ILE A 116 25.53 -9.19 -8.71
C ILE A 116 26.39 -10.23 -9.41
N THR A 117 27.42 -9.78 -10.10
CA THR A 117 28.42 -10.64 -10.71
C THR A 117 29.67 -10.70 -9.84
N GLN A 118 30.05 -11.90 -9.43
CA GLN A 118 31.33 -12.18 -8.77
C GLN A 118 32.26 -12.88 -9.75
N THR A 119 33.53 -12.49 -9.79
CA THR A 119 34.56 -13.14 -10.60
C THR A 119 35.55 -13.83 -9.69
N ASN A 120 35.75 -15.14 -9.86
CA ASN A 120 36.69 -15.90 -9.05
C ASN A 120 38.16 -15.59 -9.44
N ALA A 121 39.11 -16.10 -8.67
CA ALA A 121 40.54 -15.87 -8.91
C ALA A 121 41.05 -16.45 -10.26
N ASP A 122 40.31 -17.39 -10.86
CA ASP A 122 40.60 -18.02 -12.14
C ASP A 122 39.97 -17.26 -13.33
N GLY A 123 39.20 -16.20 -13.06
CA GLY A 123 38.58 -15.34 -14.06
C GLY A 123 37.17 -15.76 -14.51
N GLU A 124 36.55 -16.75 -13.87
CA GLU A 124 35.17 -17.15 -14.16
C GLU A 124 34.19 -16.26 -13.39
N SER A 125 33.22 -15.67 -14.11
CA SER A 125 32.18 -14.82 -13.55
C SER A 125 30.87 -15.59 -13.31
N THR A 126 30.33 -15.52 -12.10
CA THR A 126 28.99 -16.02 -11.74
C THR A 126 28.09 -14.83 -11.43
N SER A 127 26.94 -14.72 -12.11
CA SER A 127 25.93 -13.71 -11.80
C SER A 127 24.76 -14.31 -11.02
N THR A 128 24.37 -13.63 -9.94
CA THR A 128 23.21 -13.98 -9.10
C THR A 128 22.25 -12.80 -9.09
N THR A 129 20.96 -13.06 -9.32
CA THR A 129 19.91 -12.07 -9.05
C THR A 129 19.50 -12.18 -7.59
N VAL A 130 19.51 -11.07 -6.87
CA VAL A 130 18.89 -10.93 -5.54
C VAL A 130 17.63 -10.09 -5.71
N THR A 131 16.49 -10.66 -5.34
CA THR A 131 15.13 -10.09 -5.45
C THR A 131 14.56 -9.97 -4.04
N ALA A 132 14.01 -8.81 -3.68
CA ALA A 132 13.33 -8.66 -2.39
C ALA A 132 11.95 -9.37 -2.41
N ALA A 133 11.56 -9.99 -1.31
CA ALA A 133 10.30 -10.74 -1.22
C ALA A 133 9.06 -9.84 -1.11
N SER A 134 9.24 -8.64 -0.57
CA SER A 134 8.29 -7.53 -0.48
C SER A 134 9.10 -6.23 -0.46
N GLY A 135 8.49 -5.08 -0.73
CA GLY A 135 9.21 -3.82 -0.56
C GLY A 135 8.54 -2.58 -1.12
N THR A 136 9.11 -1.45 -0.70
CA THR A 136 8.72 -0.10 -1.10
C THR A 136 9.47 0.34 -2.36
N LEU A 137 8.73 0.78 -3.38
CA LEU A 137 9.24 1.37 -4.63
C LEU A 137 9.01 2.88 -4.59
N ALA A 138 10.08 3.66 -4.73
CA ALA A 138 10.00 5.11 -4.82
C ALA A 138 9.38 5.56 -6.15
N LEU A 139 8.61 6.64 -6.10
CA LEU A 139 7.88 7.24 -7.20
C LEU A 139 8.26 8.72 -7.34
N SER A 140 7.58 9.44 -8.24
CA SER A 140 7.71 10.88 -8.42
C SER A 140 6.37 11.54 -8.14
N GLY A 141 6.27 12.27 -7.02
CA GLY A 141 5.07 12.99 -6.59
C GLY A 141 4.24 12.23 -5.54
N ASP A 142 3.33 12.98 -4.91
CA ASP A 142 2.48 12.52 -3.81
C ASP A 142 1.55 11.40 -4.30
N VAL A 143 1.50 10.26 -3.60
CA VAL A 143 0.58 9.16 -3.93
C VAL A 143 -0.84 9.52 -3.47
N VAL A 144 -1.77 9.60 -4.41
CA VAL A 144 -3.18 9.95 -4.13
C VAL A 144 -4.10 8.75 -4.02
N ALA A 145 -3.85 7.70 -4.81
CA ALA A 145 -4.69 6.50 -4.87
C ALA A 145 -3.92 5.26 -5.37
N VAL A 146 -4.43 4.07 -5.04
CA VAL A 146 -4.05 2.77 -5.58
C VAL A 146 -5.28 1.95 -5.97
N SER A 147 -5.19 1.18 -7.05
CA SER A 147 -6.23 0.21 -7.43
C SER A 147 -5.58 -0.98 -8.16
N VAL A 148 -6.29 -2.10 -8.25
CA VAL A 148 -5.84 -3.31 -8.94
C VAL A 148 -6.88 -3.81 -9.92
N LEU A 149 -6.46 -4.60 -10.91
CA LEU A 149 -7.35 -5.42 -11.73
C LEU A 149 -7.21 -6.89 -11.27
N PRO A 150 -8.08 -7.41 -10.39
CA PRO A 150 -7.90 -8.71 -9.75
C PRO A 150 -7.71 -9.85 -10.75
N GLY A 151 -6.75 -10.74 -10.48
CA GLY A 151 -6.45 -11.88 -11.35
C GLY A 151 -5.79 -11.51 -12.69
N THR A 152 -5.28 -10.29 -12.84
CA THR A 152 -4.50 -9.87 -14.02
C THR A 152 -3.02 -9.62 -13.73
N ASP A 153 -2.60 -9.81 -12.47
CA ASP A 153 -1.29 -9.44 -11.93
C ASP A 153 -0.97 -7.94 -12.04
N ARG A 154 -1.97 -7.05 -12.16
CA ARG A 154 -1.76 -5.61 -12.41
C ARG A 154 -2.28 -4.74 -11.27
N GLY A 155 -1.34 -4.06 -10.60
CA GLY A 155 -1.62 -2.95 -9.70
C GLY A 155 -1.29 -1.62 -10.35
N PHE A 156 -1.94 -0.56 -9.89
CA PHE A 156 -1.80 0.80 -10.37
C PHE A 156 -1.69 1.76 -9.18
N THR A 157 -0.96 2.85 -9.35
CA THR A 157 -0.98 3.97 -8.42
C THR A 157 -0.96 5.30 -9.18
N ALA A 158 -1.73 6.26 -8.69
CA ALA A 158 -1.70 7.62 -9.19
C ALA A 158 -0.81 8.48 -8.28
N THR A 159 0.10 9.25 -8.89
CA THR A 159 0.85 10.32 -8.22
C THR A 159 0.52 11.68 -8.83
N THR A 160 0.69 12.74 -8.04
CA THR A 160 0.50 14.13 -8.49
C THR A 160 1.63 15.04 -8.02
N ASP A 161 1.90 16.11 -8.77
CA ASP A 161 2.71 17.26 -8.30
C ASP A 161 1.85 18.51 -8.00
N GLY A 162 0.53 18.36 -8.05
CA GLY A 162 -0.45 19.44 -7.92
C GLY A 162 -0.77 20.16 -9.24
N THR A 163 -0.10 19.84 -10.35
CA THR A 163 -0.38 20.39 -11.68
C THR A 163 -0.52 19.33 -12.78
N ASP A 164 0.35 18.33 -12.76
CA ASP A 164 0.33 17.15 -13.60
C ASP A 164 0.18 15.91 -12.70
N SER A 165 -0.20 14.77 -13.30
CA SER A 165 -0.26 13.49 -12.60
C SER A 165 0.40 12.37 -13.41
N SER A 166 0.69 11.25 -12.74
CA SER A 166 1.19 10.05 -13.39
C SER A 166 0.45 8.81 -12.87
N LEU A 167 0.10 7.88 -13.77
CA LEU A 167 -0.45 6.59 -13.41
C LEU A 167 0.62 5.52 -13.64
N SER A 168 1.26 5.05 -12.57
CA SER A 168 2.29 4.01 -12.64
C SER A 168 1.68 2.61 -12.51
N VAL A 169 2.19 1.67 -13.31
CA VAL A 169 1.65 0.30 -13.47
C VAL A 169 2.66 -0.72 -12.97
N PHE A 170 2.23 -1.63 -12.11
CA PHE A 170 3.05 -2.68 -11.50
C PHE A 170 2.57 -4.06 -11.91
N ASN A 171 3.52 -4.96 -12.15
CA ASN A 171 3.24 -6.38 -12.20
C ASN A 171 3.39 -6.95 -10.78
N LEU A 172 2.29 -7.45 -10.22
CA LEU A 172 2.20 -7.93 -8.83
C LEU A 172 2.93 -9.27 -8.63
N SER A 173 2.95 -10.14 -9.65
CA SER A 173 3.72 -11.40 -9.60
C SER A 173 5.24 -11.21 -9.59
N THR A 174 5.76 -10.09 -10.11
CA THR A 174 7.20 -9.75 -10.10
C THR A 174 7.53 -8.59 -9.15
N LEU A 175 6.53 -8.03 -8.46
CA LEU A 175 6.65 -6.88 -7.54
C LEU A 175 7.45 -5.71 -8.16
N ALA A 176 7.20 -5.41 -9.43
CA ALA A 176 8.00 -4.47 -10.22
C ALA A 176 7.13 -3.52 -11.06
N GLN A 177 7.55 -2.26 -11.14
CA GLN A 177 6.96 -1.28 -12.04
C GLN A 177 7.27 -1.63 -13.51
N THR A 178 6.23 -1.71 -14.32
CA THR A 178 6.29 -2.07 -15.75
C THR A 178 6.08 -0.89 -16.69
N GLY A 179 5.55 0.22 -16.21
CA GLY A 179 5.33 1.44 -16.99
C GLY A 179 4.70 2.56 -16.20
N THR A 180 4.58 3.72 -16.85
CA THR A 180 3.90 4.91 -16.32
C THR A 180 3.23 5.66 -17.47
N PHE A 181 2.01 6.12 -17.26
CA PHE A 181 1.30 7.05 -18.14
C PHE A 181 1.36 8.45 -17.54
N SER A 182 1.70 9.46 -18.34
CA SER A 182 1.76 10.86 -17.91
C SER A 182 0.49 11.61 -18.28
N LEU A 183 -0.09 12.30 -17.30
CA LEU A 183 -1.34 13.06 -17.41
C LEU A 183 -1.04 14.56 -17.23
N THR A 184 -0.79 15.24 -18.35
CA THR A 184 -0.44 16.67 -18.35
C THR A 184 -1.68 17.56 -18.19
N SER A 185 -1.61 18.53 -17.28
CA SER A 185 -2.69 19.46 -16.91
C SER A 185 -3.97 18.76 -16.45
N PHE A 186 -3.81 17.57 -15.85
CA PHE A 186 -4.87 16.75 -15.28
C PHE A 186 -4.39 16.27 -13.91
N VAL A 187 -5.09 16.69 -12.86
CA VAL A 187 -4.74 16.39 -11.47
C VAL A 187 -5.66 15.26 -10.99
N VAL A 188 -5.14 14.03 -10.96
CA VAL A 188 -5.91 12.90 -10.45
C VAL A 188 -6.20 13.14 -8.97
N GLN A 189 -7.48 13.18 -8.62
CA GLN A 189 -7.94 13.24 -7.23
C GLN A 189 -8.22 11.84 -6.68
N ASP A 190 -8.77 10.96 -7.53
CA ASP A 190 -9.05 9.56 -7.26
C ASP A 190 -9.20 8.81 -8.60
N PHE A 191 -9.05 7.48 -8.59
CA PHE A 191 -9.26 6.63 -9.76
C PHE A 191 -9.67 5.21 -9.37
N ASP A 192 -10.39 4.55 -10.25
CA ASP A 192 -10.74 3.14 -10.08
C ASP A 192 -10.64 2.38 -11.41
N LEU A 193 -10.71 1.05 -11.34
CA LEU A 193 -10.55 0.13 -12.47
C LEU A 193 -11.81 -0.71 -12.60
N ASP A 194 -12.50 -0.58 -13.74
CA ASP A 194 -13.63 -1.46 -14.06
C ASP A 194 -13.09 -2.89 -14.23
N GLN A 195 -13.32 -3.74 -13.24
CA GLN A 195 -12.77 -5.10 -13.21
C GLN A 195 -13.28 -5.99 -14.36
N GLY A 196 -14.38 -5.62 -15.01
CA GLY A 196 -14.94 -6.36 -16.15
C GLY A 196 -14.44 -5.86 -17.50
N SER A 197 -14.28 -4.54 -17.71
CA SER A 197 -13.80 -3.98 -18.99
C SER A 197 -12.29 -3.74 -19.05
N GLY A 198 -11.63 -3.57 -17.90
CA GLY A 198 -10.23 -3.16 -17.80
C GLY A 198 -10.01 -1.67 -18.11
N GLU A 199 -11.07 -0.86 -18.18
CA GLU A 199 -10.99 0.59 -18.34
C GLU A 199 -10.67 1.26 -17.00
N THR A 200 -9.88 2.34 -17.06
CA THR A 200 -9.56 3.16 -15.89
C THR A 200 -10.49 4.37 -15.86
N VAL A 201 -11.22 4.55 -14.76
CA VAL A 201 -12.03 5.74 -14.51
C VAL A 201 -11.26 6.70 -13.60
N LEU A 202 -11.24 7.99 -13.95
CA LEU A 202 -10.42 9.01 -13.31
C LEU A 202 -11.28 10.21 -12.97
N VAL A 203 -11.03 10.85 -11.82
CA VAL A 203 -11.61 12.17 -11.51
C VAL A 203 -10.55 13.23 -11.25
N ASP A 204 -10.81 14.43 -11.78
CA ASP A 204 -10.02 15.63 -11.56
C ASP A 204 -10.89 16.71 -10.89
N ALA A 205 -10.57 16.99 -9.63
CA ALA A 205 -11.24 17.99 -8.82
C ALA A 205 -10.94 19.43 -9.25
N SER A 206 -9.75 19.69 -9.79
CA SER A 206 -9.29 21.01 -10.21
C SER A 206 -9.99 21.49 -11.48
N ASN A 207 -10.21 20.56 -12.42
CA ASN A 207 -10.92 20.81 -13.68
C ASN A 207 -12.43 20.51 -13.59
N GLY A 208 -12.89 19.73 -12.59
CA GLY A 208 -14.29 19.33 -12.46
C GLY A 208 -14.71 18.32 -13.53
N VAL A 209 -13.92 17.26 -13.69
CA VAL A 209 -14.06 16.31 -14.80
C VAL A 209 -13.96 14.86 -14.31
N PHE A 210 -14.82 14.00 -14.87
CA PHE A 210 -14.66 12.55 -14.90
C PHE A 210 -14.12 12.17 -16.28
N SER A 211 -13.15 11.26 -16.34
CA SER A 211 -12.50 10.80 -17.56
C SER A 211 -12.38 9.29 -17.61
N LEU A 212 -12.48 8.75 -18.82
CA LEU A 212 -12.14 7.38 -19.16
C LEU A 212 -10.72 7.35 -19.74
N MET A 213 -9.89 6.45 -19.24
CA MET A 213 -8.57 6.14 -19.79
C MET A 213 -8.56 4.70 -20.30
N ASP A 214 -8.07 4.51 -21.53
CA ASP A 214 -7.86 3.18 -22.08
C ASP A 214 -6.56 2.53 -21.57
N THR A 215 -6.41 1.23 -21.86
CA THR A 215 -5.22 0.45 -21.47
C THR A 215 -3.90 0.93 -22.08
N SER A 216 -3.92 1.89 -23.02
CA SER A 216 -2.72 2.54 -23.58
C SER A 216 -2.36 3.85 -22.86
N GLY A 217 -3.16 4.29 -21.89
CA GLY A 217 -2.97 5.54 -21.16
C GLY A 217 -3.59 6.76 -21.83
N SER A 218 -4.44 6.58 -22.84
CA SER A 218 -5.08 7.70 -23.55
C SER A 218 -6.45 7.99 -22.95
N ILE A 219 -6.77 9.28 -22.74
CA ILE A 219 -8.13 9.70 -22.39
C ILE A 219 -9.03 9.54 -23.61
N THR A 220 -10.06 8.68 -23.49
CA THR A 220 -10.97 8.33 -24.60
C THR A 220 -12.30 9.06 -24.55
N GLY A 221 -12.70 9.54 -23.37
CA GLY A 221 -13.91 10.33 -23.16
C GLY A 221 -13.89 11.03 -21.81
N SER A 222 -14.58 12.16 -21.70
CA SER A 222 -14.68 12.94 -20.46
C SER A 222 -16.04 13.61 -20.35
N VAL A 223 -16.50 13.83 -19.11
CA VAL A 223 -17.72 14.56 -18.79
C VAL A 223 -17.50 15.49 -17.58
N SER A 224 -18.12 16.68 -17.61
CA SER A 224 -18.03 17.63 -16.51
C SER A 224 -18.86 17.17 -15.31
N VAL A 225 -18.27 17.24 -14.12
CA VAL A 225 -18.86 16.88 -12.82
C VAL A 225 -18.47 17.94 -11.79
N SER A 226 -19.38 18.31 -10.89
CA SER A 226 -19.09 19.33 -9.87
C SER A 226 -18.23 18.76 -8.75
N SER A 227 -17.04 19.34 -8.51
CA SER A 227 -16.15 19.00 -7.38
C SER A 227 -16.07 17.50 -7.07
N PRO A 228 -15.68 16.64 -8.04
CA PRO A 228 -15.54 15.22 -7.79
C PRO A 228 -14.41 14.99 -6.78
N ARG A 229 -14.62 14.12 -5.81
CA ARG A 229 -13.59 13.74 -4.82
C ARG A 229 -13.22 12.27 -4.90
N MET A 230 -14.21 11.39 -5.10
CA MET A 230 -13.96 9.97 -5.25
C MET A 230 -14.73 9.37 -6.41
N VAL A 231 -14.23 8.26 -6.93
CA VAL A 231 -14.87 7.48 -7.99
C VAL A 231 -14.75 5.99 -7.66
N SER A 232 -15.81 5.23 -7.93
CA SER A 232 -15.72 3.78 -7.94
C SER A 232 -16.49 3.21 -9.13
N ALA A 233 -15.85 2.28 -9.85
CA ALA A 233 -16.37 1.63 -11.03
C ALA A 233 -17.18 0.39 -10.65
N SER A 234 -18.35 0.22 -11.28
CA SER A 234 -19.10 -1.03 -11.14
C SER A 234 -18.52 -2.09 -12.09
N ALA A 235 -17.97 -3.15 -11.52
CA ALA A 235 -17.32 -4.24 -12.23
C ALA A 235 -18.18 -4.83 -13.36
N GLY A 236 -17.79 -4.57 -14.61
CA GLY A 236 -18.44 -5.12 -15.81
C GLY A 236 -19.79 -4.52 -16.19
N ASN A 237 -20.28 -3.52 -15.44
CA ASN A 237 -21.56 -2.86 -15.71
C ASN A 237 -21.42 -1.53 -16.48
N SER A 238 -20.19 -1.09 -16.75
CA SER A 238 -19.86 0.14 -17.51
C SER A 238 -20.51 1.41 -16.98
N PHE A 239 -20.59 1.52 -15.65
CA PHE A 239 -20.93 2.77 -14.97
C PHE A 239 -20.09 2.94 -13.70
N ALA A 240 -19.91 4.17 -13.27
CA ALA A 240 -19.24 4.51 -12.02
C ALA A 240 -20.14 5.39 -11.16
N LEU A 241 -19.86 5.39 -9.86
CA LEU A 241 -20.37 6.40 -8.96
C LEU A 241 -19.27 7.43 -8.73
N VAL A 242 -19.57 8.70 -9.01
CA VAL A 242 -18.71 9.83 -8.65
C VAL A 242 -19.32 10.51 -7.45
N ALA A 243 -18.55 10.62 -6.39
CA ALA A 243 -18.97 11.20 -5.14
C ALA A 243 -18.34 12.61 -4.98
N HIS A 244 -19.18 13.60 -4.66
CA HIS A 244 -18.88 15.02 -4.77
C HIS A 244 -18.70 15.72 -3.42
N GLU A 245 -17.62 16.49 -3.28
CA GLU A 245 -17.42 17.40 -2.14
C GLU A 245 -17.92 18.80 -2.50
N THR A 246 -19.19 19.07 -2.18
CA THR A 246 -19.80 20.41 -2.29
C THR A 246 -20.42 20.83 -0.95
N ALA A 247 -21.15 21.94 -0.92
CA ALA A 247 -21.96 22.34 0.25
C ALA A 247 -23.12 21.37 0.56
N SER A 248 -23.30 20.31 -0.23
CA SER A 248 -24.08 19.13 0.14
C SER A 248 -23.35 17.89 -0.40
N THR A 249 -23.16 16.87 0.43
CA THR A 249 -22.70 15.56 -0.05
C THR A 249 -23.68 15.01 -1.07
N SER A 250 -23.18 14.65 -2.25
CA SER A 250 -23.96 13.99 -3.29
C SER A 250 -23.14 12.95 -4.02
N VAL A 251 -23.83 12.04 -4.69
CA VAL A 251 -23.23 11.05 -5.59
C VAL A 251 -23.99 11.09 -6.91
N SER A 252 -23.26 11.08 -8.02
CA SER A 252 -23.83 10.93 -9.36
C SER A 252 -23.46 9.58 -9.95
N LEU A 253 -24.40 8.98 -10.68
CA LEU A 253 -24.15 7.86 -11.55
C LEU A 253 -23.56 8.39 -12.87
N ILE A 254 -22.43 7.84 -13.30
CA ILE A 254 -21.82 8.14 -14.61
C ILE A 254 -21.92 6.90 -15.49
N ASP A 255 -22.72 6.97 -16.55
CA ASP A 255 -22.81 5.95 -17.60
C ASP A 255 -21.65 6.14 -18.58
N TYR A 256 -20.85 5.10 -18.80
CA TYR A 256 -19.79 5.04 -19.81
C TYR A 256 -19.88 3.80 -20.72
N SER A 257 -21.09 3.27 -20.90
CA SER A 257 -21.34 2.11 -21.75
C SER A 257 -20.78 2.25 -23.17
N ALA A 258 -20.12 1.19 -23.64
CA ALA A 258 -19.26 1.23 -24.82
C ALA A 258 -19.95 1.78 -26.08
N GLY A 259 -19.39 2.86 -26.64
CA GLY A 259 -19.93 3.58 -27.79
C GLY A 259 -20.77 4.80 -27.45
N VAL A 260 -21.00 5.08 -26.16
CA VAL A 260 -21.56 6.33 -25.64
C VAL A 260 -20.42 7.14 -25.00
N SER A 261 -20.37 8.44 -25.23
CA SER A 261 -19.47 9.31 -24.46
C SER A 261 -19.95 9.38 -23.01
N PRO A 262 -19.07 9.39 -21.99
CA PRO A 262 -19.49 9.35 -20.60
C PRO A 262 -20.50 10.45 -20.29
N SER A 263 -21.53 10.13 -19.51
CA SER A 263 -22.65 11.03 -19.25
C SER A 263 -23.09 10.99 -17.79
N VAL A 264 -23.41 12.17 -17.25
CA VAL A 264 -23.96 12.29 -15.89
C VAL A 264 -25.43 11.86 -15.93
N GLY A 265 -25.74 10.87 -15.10
CA GLY A 265 -27.06 10.32 -14.90
C GLY A 265 -27.79 10.97 -13.72
N ASP A 266 -28.42 10.14 -12.89
CA ASP A 266 -29.04 10.58 -11.64
C ASP A 266 -27.99 11.08 -10.63
N THR A 267 -28.35 12.10 -9.85
CA THR A 267 -27.52 12.70 -8.80
C THR A 267 -28.31 12.73 -7.51
N LEU A 268 -27.97 11.84 -6.59
CA LEU A 268 -28.59 11.75 -5.27
C LEU A 268 -27.83 12.64 -4.28
N VAL A 269 -28.53 13.59 -3.68
CA VAL A 269 -27.99 14.37 -2.54
C VAL A 269 -28.20 13.57 -1.26
N VAL A 270 -27.11 13.17 -0.62
CA VAL A 270 -27.11 12.38 0.61
C VAL A 270 -27.08 13.35 1.79
N THR A 271 -28.26 13.90 2.10
CA THR A 271 -28.42 14.82 3.24
C THR A 271 -28.71 14.09 4.54
N HIS A 272 -28.30 14.72 5.65
CA HIS A 272 -28.92 14.56 6.96
C HIS A 272 -29.88 15.75 7.17
N PRO A 273 -30.86 15.71 8.10
CA PRO A 273 -31.74 16.85 8.43
C PRO A 273 -31.04 18.13 8.94
N THR A 274 -29.71 18.14 9.04
CA THR A 274 -28.86 19.29 9.38
C THR A 274 -27.85 19.54 8.27
N SER A 275 -27.46 20.80 8.05
CA SER A 275 -26.56 21.18 6.94
C SER A 275 -25.18 20.53 7.04
N ALA A 276 -24.53 20.43 5.87
CA ALA A 276 -23.14 20.04 5.72
C ALA A 276 -22.34 21.23 5.17
N LEU A 277 -21.15 21.46 5.69
CA LEU A 277 -20.16 22.38 5.11
C LEU A 277 -18.74 21.82 5.26
N ALA A 278 -17.91 22.17 4.29
CA ALA A 278 -16.58 21.63 4.11
C ALA A 278 -15.57 22.10 5.18
N SER A 279 -14.84 21.15 5.76
CA SER A 279 -13.46 21.39 6.20
C SER A 279 -12.62 20.11 6.23
N HIS A 280 -11.74 19.99 5.25
CA HIS A 280 -10.35 19.51 5.33
C HIS A 280 -10.05 18.14 6.00
N GLU A 281 -9.46 17.22 5.21
CA GLU A 281 -9.04 15.84 5.55
C GLU A 281 -10.15 14.81 5.80
N SER A 282 -11.31 15.20 6.33
CA SER A 282 -12.24 14.25 6.94
C SER A 282 -13.22 13.56 5.98
N SER A 283 -13.58 12.33 6.37
CA SER A 283 -14.92 11.73 6.22
C SER A 283 -15.59 11.79 4.83
N PHE A 284 -14.83 11.45 3.78
CA PHE A 284 -15.43 11.07 2.50
C PHE A 284 -14.73 9.80 2.03
N ALA A 285 -15.52 8.75 1.90
CA ALA A 285 -15.11 7.46 1.40
C ALA A 285 -16.27 6.85 0.62
N LEU A 286 -15.93 6.20 -0.47
CA LEU A 286 -16.83 5.49 -1.35
C LEU A 286 -16.32 4.05 -1.44
N SER A 287 -17.23 3.09 -1.29
CA SER A 287 -17.01 1.69 -1.65
C SER A 287 -18.28 1.20 -2.33
N LEU A 288 -18.13 0.39 -3.37
CA LEU A 288 -19.20 -0.15 -4.20
C LEU A 288 -19.05 -1.67 -4.24
N ASP A 289 -20.14 -2.38 -3.97
CA ASP A 289 -20.17 -3.85 -3.99
C ASP A 289 -21.54 -4.34 -4.50
N GLU A 290 -21.57 -5.53 -5.10
CA GLU A 290 -22.75 -6.13 -5.72
C GLU A 290 -23.36 -7.19 -4.79
N THR A 291 -24.67 -7.06 -4.52
CA THR A 291 -25.38 -8.08 -3.76
C THR A 291 -25.50 -9.38 -4.56
N SER A 292 -25.68 -10.51 -3.87
CA SER A 292 -25.95 -11.81 -4.51
C SER A 292 -27.24 -11.86 -5.36
N GLY A 293 -28.06 -10.79 -5.34
CA GLY A 293 -29.23 -10.60 -6.19
C GLY A 293 -29.01 -9.69 -7.42
N GLY A 294 -27.81 -9.12 -7.60
CA GLY A 294 -27.49 -8.15 -8.66
C GLY A 294 -27.86 -6.70 -8.37
N GLU A 295 -28.37 -6.40 -7.17
CA GLU A 295 -28.53 -5.02 -6.69
C GLU A 295 -27.14 -4.48 -6.32
N ILE A 296 -26.72 -3.37 -6.91
CA ILE A 296 -25.42 -2.74 -6.63
C ILE A 296 -25.61 -1.68 -5.55
N ARG A 297 -24.73 -1.68 -4.55
CA ARG A 297 -24.78 -0.76 -3.41
C ARG A 297 -23.48 -0.01 -3.29
N ALA A 298 -23.59 1.22 -2.83
CA ALA A 298 -22.45 2.01 -2.42
C ALA A 298 -22.63 2.54 -1.00
N ALA A 299 -21.56 2.45 -0.22
CA ALA A 299 -21.46 3.08 1.08
C ALA A 299 -20.76 4.43 0.95
N ILE A 300 -21.34 5.45 1.58
CA ILE A 300 -20.83 6.82 1.59
C ILE A 300 -20.76 7.30 3.03
N LEU A 301 -19.65 7.89 3.41
CA LEU A 301 -19.53 8.67 4.65
C LEU A 301 -19.75 10.15 4.35
N SER A 302 -20.53 10.80 5.21
CA SER A 302 -20.80 12.24 5.16
C SER A 302 -20.66 12.83 6.56
N GLU A 303 -19.80 13.82 6.74
CA GLU A 303 -19.69 14.60 7.97
C GLU A 303 -20.58 15.85 7.94
N PHE A 304 -21.11 16.26 9.09
CA PHE A 304 -22.08 17.35 9.22
C PHE A 304 -21.63 18.41 10.23
N ASP A 305 -22.23 19.60 10.15
CA ASP A 305 -21.84 20.80 10.92
C ASP A 305 -21.85 20.60 12.46
N ASN A 306 -22.54 19.59 12.97
CA ASN A 306 -22.57 19.23 14.39
C ASN A 306 -21.40 18.33 14.83
N GLY A 307 -20.53 17.93 13.91
CA GLY A 307 -19.41 17.00 14.10
C GLY A 307 -19.78 15.52 13.97
N ASP A 308 -21.05 15.17 13.75
CA ASP A 308 -21.45 13.78 13.51
C ASP A 308 -21.13 13.35 12.08
N THR A 309 -20.80 12.07 11.90
CA THR A 309 -20.76 11.43 10.57
C THR A 309 -21.88 10.43 10.40
N VAL A 310 -22.49 10.44 9.21
CA VAL A 310 -23.52 9.49 8.80
C VAL A 310 -22.96 8.57 7.73
N PHE A 311 -23.03 7.27 7.99
CA PHE A 311 -22.89 6.22 6.99
C PHE A 311 -24.21 6.08 6.23
N SER A 312 -24.16 6.16 4.90
CA SER A 312 -25.33 6.05 4.03
C SER A 312 -25.14 4.93 3.00
N ILE A 313 -26.16 4.09 2.82
CA ILE A 313 -26.23 3.14 1.71
C ILE A 313 -27.07 3.73 0.58
N VAL A 314 -26.46 3.83 -0.60
CA VAL A 314 -27.14 4.16 -1.85
C VAL A 314 -27.21 2.91 -2.70
N VAL A 315 -28.41 2.51 -3.13
CA VAL A 315 -28.60 1.49 -4.17
C VAL A 315 -28.48 2.20 -5.53
N ALA A 316 -27.61 1.67 -6.37
CA ALA A 316 -27.35 2.17 -7.71
C ALA A 316 -27.90 1.18 -8.76
N GLU A 317 -28.94 1.62 -9.46
CA GLU A 317 -29.52 0.90 -10.58
C GLU A 317 -28.85 1.41 -11.86
N GLY A 318 -28.10 0.51 -12.53
CA GLY A 318 -27.14 0.83 -13.61
C GLY A 318 -27.75 1.49 -14.87
N PRO A 319 -26.97 1.68 -15.95
CA PRO A 319 -27.27 2.63 -17.03
C PRO A 319 -28.62 2.42 -17.75
N SER A 320 -29.19 1.22 -17.69
CA SER A 320 -30.52 0.91 -18.24
C SER A 320 -31.69 1.65 -17.57
N THR A 321 -31.52 2.02 -16.30
CA THR A 321 -32.52 2.63 -15.41
C THR A 321 -32.02 3.94 -14.84
N ASN A 322 -30.71 4.04 -14.61
CA ASN A 322 -29.99 5.26 -14.26
C ASN A 322 -30.65 5.97 -13.07
N THR A 323 -30.64 5.29 -11.92
CA THR A 323 -31.38 5.71 -10.73
C THR A 323 -30.55 5.43 -9.48
N LEU A 324 -30.49 6.40 -8.57
CA LEU A 324 -29.87 6.28 -7.26
C LEU A 324 -30.94 6.39 -6.17
N THR A 325 -30.96 5.45 -5.22
CA THR A 325 -31.90 5.50 -4.09
C THR A 325 -31.20 5.34 -2.74
N LEU A 326 -31.54 6.22 -1.79
CA LEU A 326 -31.07 6.12 -0.42
C LEU A 326 -31.82 4.98 0.30
N SER A 327 -31.08 3.95 0.73
CA SER A 327 -31.63 2.71 1.27
C SER A 327 -31.50 2.62 2.80
N SER A 328 -30.35 3.01 3.37
CA SER A 328 -30.15 3.11 4.82
C SER A 328 -29.30 4.34 5.19
N GLN A 329 -29.46 4.82 6.42
CA GLN A 329 -28.59 5.80 7.07
C GLN A 329 -28.36 5.42 8.54
N VAL A 330 -27.10 5.44 8.96
CA VAL A 330 -26.66 5.15 10.33
C VAL A 330 -25.79 6.31 10.80
N ASN A 331 -26.20 6.98 11.89
CA ASN A 331 -25.33 7.96 12.55
C ASN A 331 -24.26 7.20 13.34
N LEU A 332 -22.99 7.44 13.00
CA LEU A 332 -21.82 6.87 13.67
C LEU A 332 -21.40 7.69 14.89
N GLY A 333 -21.91 8.92 15.00
CA GLY A 333 -21.59 9.89 16.03
C GLY A 333 -20.40 10.77 15.67
N SER A 334 -19.97 11.55 16.67
CA SER A 334 -18.90 12.53 16.50
C SER A 334 -17.51 11.90 16.44
N GLY A 335 -16.74 12.20 15.41
CA GLY A 335 -15.36 11.74 15.23
C GLY A 335 -14.80 12.12 13.86
N GLU A 336 -13.49 11.97 13.67
CA GLU A 336 -12.88 11.96 12.35
C GLU A 336 -13.03 10.55 11.76
N TRP A 337 -13.84 10.40 10.72
CA TRP A 337 -14.03 9.12 10.05
C TRP A 337 -13.17 9.09 8.77
N GLY A 338 -12.80 7.88 8.34
CA GLY A 338 -11.91 7.68 7.20
C GLY A 338 -12.55 6.88 6.09
N GLY A 339 -12.01 5.68 5.84
CA GLY A 339 -12.44 4.78 4.79
C GLY A 339 -13.71 4.03 5.15
N VAL A 340 -14.46 3.62 4.13
CA VAL A 340 -15.56 2.66 4.23
C VAL A 340 -15.36 1.56 3.20
N GLU A 341 -15.57 0.31 3.58
CA GLU A 341 -15.55 -0.82 2.65
C GLU A 341 -16.78 -1.71 2.86
N LEU A 342 -17.54 -1.93 1.80
CA LEU A 342 -18.64 -2.91 1.78
C LEU A 342 -18.08 -4.32 1.60
N PHE A 343 -18.79 -5.30 2.16
CA PHE A 343 -18.49 -6.72 1.98
C PHE A 343 -19.71 -7.59 2.27
N ASN A 344 -19.52 -8.90 2.12
CA ASN A 344 -20.52 -9.95 2.26
C ASN A 344 -21.69 -9.69 1.30
N SER A 345 -21.35 -9.46 0.03
CA SER A 345 -22.28 -9.04 -1.03
C SER A 345 -23.10 -7.80 -0.63
N ALA A 346 -22.40 -6.75 -0.22
CA ALA A 346 -22.91 -5.45 0.23
C ALA A 346 -23.99 -5.52 1.32
N THR A 347 -23.86 -6.47 2.25
CA THR A 347 -24.74 -6.60 3.43
C THR A 347 -24.07 -6.22 4.74
N GLU A 348 -22.76 -6.02 4.73
CA GLU A 348 -21.97 -5.55 5.85
C GLU A 348 -20.97 -4.48 5.40
N ALA A 349 -20.46 -3.68 6.33
CA ALA A 349 -19.44 -2.67 6.04
C ALA A 349 -18.40 -2.58 7.16
N LEU A 350 -17.18 -2.19 6.82
CA LEU A 350 -16.15 -1.75 7.75
C LEU A 350 -15.91 -0.25 7.57
N VAL A 351 -15.83 0.52 8.64
CA VAL A 351 -15.59 1.97 8.63
C VAL A 351 -14.39 2.31 9.52
N THR A 352 -13.41 3.08 9.06
CA THR A 352 -12.31 3.52 9.93
C THR A 352 -12.71 4.73 10.79
N ASP A 353 -12.46 4.62 12.10
CA ASP A 353 -12.53 5.71 13.08
C ASP A 353 -11.09 6.17 13.36
N ARG A 354 -10.73 7.32 12.77
CA ARG A 354 -9.38 7.91 12.88
C ARG A 354 -9.10 8.45 14.27
N THR A 355 -10.14 8.88 14.99
CA THR A 355 -10.04 9.47 16.33
C THR A 355 -9.73 8.43 17.39
N ASN A 356 -10.38 7.26 17.33
CA ASN A 356 -10.25 6.21 18.35
C ASN A 356 -9.26 5.10 17.98
N GLY A 357 -8.66 5.12 16.78
CA GLY A 357 -7.73 4.07 16.34
C GLY A 357 -8.45 2.73 16.19
N SER A 358 -9.61 2.72 15.53
CA SER A 358 -10.44 1.53 15.41
C SER A 358 -11.12 1.41 14.05
N VAL A 359 -11.59 0.21 13.73
CA VAL A 359 -12.51 -0.06 12.64
C VAL A 359 -13.85 -0.49 13.23
N ILE A 360 -14.92 0.15 12.79
CA ILE A 360 -16.29 -0.19 13.17
C ILE A 360 -16.88 -1.08 12.09
N ARG A 361 -17.18 -2.33 12.44
CA ARG A 361 -18.01 -3.22 11.61
C ARG A 361 -19.47 -2.86 11.80
N LEU A 362 -20.16 -2.58 10.70
CA LEU A 362 -21.59 -2.33 10.59
C LEU A 362 -22.26 -3.57 9.98
N SER A 363 -23.35 -4.03 10.61
CA SER A 363 -24.03 -5.26 10.21
C SER A 363 -25.53 -5.22 10.54
N GLY A 364 -26.26 -6.20 9.99
CA GLY A 364 -27.72 -6.26 10.05
C GLY A 364 -28.38 -5.55 8.86
N SER A 365 -29.68 -5.79 8.65
CA SER A 365 -30.40 -5.32 7.45
C SER A 365 -30.47 -3.80 7.28
N ASP A 366 -30.19 -3.05 8.34
CA ASP A 366 -30.15 -1.58 8.39
C ASP A 366 -28.74 -1.03 8.71
N PHE A 367 -27.72 -1.90 8.82
CA PHE A 367 -26.35 -1.58 9.23
C PHE A 367 -26.23 -1.00 10.66
N SER A 368 -27.26 -1.11 11.50
CA SER A 368 -27.31 -0.50 12.84
C SER A 368 -26.41 -1.17 13.89
N THR A 369 -25.98 -2.42 13.66
CA THR A 369 -25.17 -3.17 14.64
C THR A 369 -23.70 -2.83 14.48
N GLN A 370 -23.17 -2.02 15.40
CA GLN A 370 -21.79 -1.54 15.41
C GLN A 370 -20.90 -2.40 16.31
N THR A 371 -19.76 -2.89 15.79
CA THR A 371 -18.72 -3.60 16.56
C THR A 371 -17.37 -2.94 16.33
N ALA A 372 -16.75 -2.41 17.38
CA ALA A 372 -15.44 -1.76 17.30
C ALA A 372 -14.29 -2.78 17.40
N ILE A 373 -13.33 -2.66 16.49
CA ILE A 373 -12.10 -3.46 16.41
C ILE A 373 -10.92 -2.50 16.53
N THR A 374 -10.17 -2.55 17.63
CA THR A 374 -8.99 -1.70 17.83
C THR A 374 -7.88 -2.06 16.84
N VAL A 375 -7.32 -1.05 16.18
CA VAL A 375 -6.18 -1.15 15.24
C VAL A 375 -5.09 -0.16 15.68
N GLY A 376 -4.29 0.37 14.74
CA GLY A 376 -3.29 1.41 15.01
C GLY A 376 -3.83 2.85 14.96
N GLU A 377 -2.92 3.82 15.03
CA GLU A 377 -3.24 5.25 15.01
C GLU A 377 -3.62 5.77 13.61
N ARG A 378 -4.70 6.57 13.56
CA ARG A 378 -5.29 7.21 12.36
C ARG A 378 -5.50 6.23 11.20
N PRO A 379 -6.35 5.19 11.35
CA PRO A 379 -6.68 4.27 10.26
C PRO A 379 -7.36 4.97 9.08
N THR A 380 -6.89 4.76 7.85
CA THR A 380 -7.36 5.49 6.65
C THR A 380 -8.15 4.65 5.67
N ARG A 381 -7.57 3.60 5.11
CA ARG A 381 -8.19 2.74 4.09
C ARG A 381 -8.32 1.32 4.60
N ILE A 382 -9.34 0.63 4.10
CA ILE A 382 -9.61 -0.78 4.33
C ILE A 382 -9.62 -1.47 2.96
N ALA A 383 -8.96 -2.62 2.84
CA ALA A 383 -9.14 -3.56 1.74
C ALA A 383 -9.57 -4.92 2.32
N ILE A 384 -10.46 -5.66 1.64
CA ILE A 384 -11.06 -6.89 2.16
C ILE A 384 -10.76 -8.07 1.22
N ASN A 385 -10.32 -9.20 1.78
CA ASN A 385 -10.36 -10.49 1.12
C ASN A 385 -11.57 -11.29 1.59
N GLU A 386 -12.66 -11.28 0.81
CA GLU A 386 -13.83 -12.11 1.12
C GLU A 386 -13.53 -13.62 1.06
N SER A 387 -12.51 -14.05 0.30
CA SER A 387 -12.20 -15.47 0.18
C SER A 387 -11.55 -16.08 1.44
N THR A 388 -10.93 -15.26 2.28
CA THR A 388 -10.38 -15.66 3.60
C THR A 388 -11.07 -15.02 4.79
N ASN A 389 -12.08 -14.16 4.58
CA ASN A 389 -12.69 -13.33 5.61
C ASN A 389 -11.65 -12.50 6.39
N GLU A 390 -10.75 -11.83 5.66
CA GLU A 390 -9.71 -10.97 6.24
C GLU A 390 -9.80 -9.54 5.71
N ALA A 391 -9.50 -8.56 6.56
CA ALA A 391 -9.41 -7.14 6.19
C ALA A 391 -8.04 -6.56 6.54
N PHE A 392 -7.54 -5.69 5.68
CA PHE A 392 -6.26 -5.00 5.76
C PHE A 392 -6.52 -3.52 6.00
N VAL A 393 -5.94 -2.94 7.05
CA VAL A 393 -6.24 -1.55 7.47
C VAL A 393 -4.95 -0.75 7.56
N ALA A 394 -4.83 0.30 6.75
CA ALA A 394 -3.68 1.20 6.78
C ALA A 394 -3.77 2.14 7.99
N ASN A 395 -2.80 2.07 8.89
CA ASN A 395 -2.69 2.94 10.06
C ASN A 395 -1.67 4.06 9.77
N LYS A 396 -2.17 5.22 9.32
CA LYS A 396 -1.34 6.30 8.75
C LYS A 396 -0.28 6.82 9.73
N ASN A 397 -0.62 6.98 11.01
CA ASN A 397 0.34 7.57 11.96
C ASN A 397 1.32 6.52 12.53
N ASP A 398 0.92 5.25 12.61
CA ASP A 398 1.77 4.16 13.09
C ASP A 398 2.75 3.62 12.03
N ASN A 399 2.54 3.92 10.75
CA ASN A 399 3.31 3.34 9.63
C ASN A 399 3.17 1.81 9.58
N SER A 400 1.93 1.33 9.75
CA SER A 400 1.60 -0.10 9.85
C SER A 400 0.32 -0.45 9.09
N ILE A 401 0.12 -1.74 8.86
CA ILE A 401 -1.12 -2.31 8.32
C ILE A 401 -1.59 -3.40 9.28
N SER A 402 -2.81 -3.26 9.82
CA SER A 402 -3.43 -4.30 10.65
C SER A 402 -4.16 -5.32 9.77
N LEU A 403 -3.93 -6.61 10.02
CA LEU A 403 -4.76 -7.70 9.50
C LEU A 403 -5.85 -8.02 10.53
N ILE A 404 -7.10 -8.10 10.10
CA ILE A 404 -8.27 -8.41 10.92
C ILE A 404 -8.95 -9.66 10.38
N SER A 405 -9.19 -10.66 11.23
CA SER A 405 -10.13 -11.73 10.89
C SER A 405 -11.57 -11.27 11.13
N LEU A 406 -12.40 -11.34 10.09
CA LEU A 406 -13.81 -10.97 10.11
C LEU A 406 -14.70 -12.07 10.70
N ASP A 407 -14.19 -13.29 10.87
CA ASP A 407 -14.90 -14.34 11.63
C ASP A 407 -14.91 -14.04 13.13
N THR A 408 -13.81 -13.47 13.66
CA THR A 408 -13.65 -13.19 15.10
C THR A 408 -13.74 -11.72 15.47
N ASN A 409 -13.67 -10.80 14.49
CA ASN A 409 -13.55 -9.35 14.68
C ASN A 409 -12.32 -8.97 15.54
N THR A 410 -11.17 -9.59 15.24
CA THR A 410 -9.91 -9.35 15.98
C THR A 410 -8.75 -9.18 15.02
N VAL A 411 -7.82 -8.28 15.39
CA VAL A 411 -6.51 -8.19 14.72
C VAL A 411 -5.76 -9.51 14.87
N THR A 412 -5.35 -10.11 13.76
CA THR A 412 -4.59 -11.37 13.69
C THR A 412 -3.10 -11.14 13.51
N ASP A 413 -2.71 -10.08 12.81
CA ASP A 413 -1.32 -9.67 12.60
C ASP A 413 -1.21 -8.15 12.40
N THR A 414 0.00 -7.60 12.43
CA THR A 414 0.27 -6.19 12.10
C THR A 414 1.61 -6.05 11.39
N MET A 415 1.55 -5.77 10.09
CA MET A 415 2.74 -5.49 9.27
C MET A 415 3.23 -4.08 9.55
N VAL A 416 4.54 -3.89 9.64
CA VAL A 416 5.18 -2.59 9.90
C VAL A 416 6.29 -2.31 8.87
N THR A 417 7.05 -1.25 9.07
CA THR A 417 8.18 -0.89 8.19
C THR A 417 9.26 -2.00 8.11
N SER A 418 9.39 -2.84 9.15
CA SER A 418 10.24 -4.04 9.10
C SER A 418 9.67 -5.23 8.32
N ASP A 419 8.53 -5.06 7.66
CA ASP A 419 7.90 -6.05 6.75
C ASP A 419 7.75 -5.51 5.31
N GLY A 420 8.21 -4.28 5.07
CA GLY A 420 8.16 -3.60 3.77
C GLY A 420 7.07 -2.53 3.62
N VAL A 421 6.31 -2.21 4.68
CA VAL A 421 5.35 -1.08 4.67
C VAL A 421 6.10 0.25 4.60
N GLY A 422 5.63 1.19 3.78
CA GLY A 422 6.22 2.54 3.69
C GLY A 422 5.76 3.47 4.82
N LEU A 423 6.08 4.75 4.70
CA LEU A 423 5.77 5.75 5.73
C LEU A 423 4.48 6.52 5.42
N ARG A 424 3.62 6.63 6.43
CA ARG A 424 2.25 7.15 6.31
C ARG A 424 1.46 6.44 5.20
N PRO A 425 1.16 5.13 5.37
CA PRO A 425 0.29 4.41 4.45
C PRO A 425 -1.08 5.07 4.47
N THR A 426 -1.58 5.47 3.30
CA THR A 426 -2.83 6.20 3.13
C THR A 426 -3.90 5.36 2.47
N ASP A 427 -3.52 4.58 1.47
CA ASP A 427 -4.43 3.86 0.59
C ASP A 427 -3.98 2.41 0.34
N LEU A 428 -4.94 1.53 0.05
CA LEU A 428 -4.77 0.07 -0.04
C LEU A 428 -5.68 -0.52 -1.11
N ALA A 429 -5.12 -1.40 -1.95
CA ALA A 429 -5.89 -2.32 -2.77
C ALA A 429 -5.27 -3.73 -2.73
N LEU A 430 -6.07 -4.76 -3.01
CA LEU A 430 -5.70 -6.17 -2.88
C LEU A 430 -5.98 -6.92 -4.18
N ASP A 431 -4.96 -7.53 -4.78
CA ASP A 431 -5.17 -8.65 -5.69
C ASP A 431 -5.18 -9.95 -4.87
N THR A 432 -6.10 -10.86 -5.18
CA THR A 432 -6.22 -12.15 -4.51
C THR A 432 -5.50 -13.28 -5.26
N ASN A 433 -5.03 -13.02 -6.48
CA ASN A 433 -4.30 -13.98 -7.31
C ASN A 433 -3.36 -13.25 -8.30
N PRO A 434 -2.10 -12.99 -7.94
CA PRO A 434 -1.41 -13.39 -6.70
C PRO A 434 -1.91 -12.61 -5.48
N PHE A 435 -1.80 -13.20 -4.29
CA PHE A 435 -2.16 -12.53 -3.03
C PHE A 435 -1.15 -11.42 -2.68
N VAL A 436 -1.46 -10.20 -3.11
CA VAL A 436 -0.58 -9.03 -3.00
C VAL A 436 -1.39 -7.80 -2.63
N VAL A 437 -0.98 -7.14 -1.55
CA VAL A 437 -1.49 -5.82 -1.17
C VAL A 437 -0.59 -4.74 -1.78
N ILE A 438 -1.19 -3.81 -2.52
CA ILE A 438 -0.56 -2.57 -2.98
C ILE A 438 -0.92 -1.45 -2.00
N VAL A 439 0.09 -0.69 -1.56
CA VAL A 439 -0.03 0.32 -0.48
C VAL A 439 0.49 1.66 -0.97
N GLY A 440 -0.35 2.69 -1.00
CA GLY A 440 0.10 4.06 -1.21
C GLY A 440 0.68 4.67 0.06
N ASN A 441 1.87 5.28 -0.01
CA ASN A 441 2.57 5.86 1.15
C ASN A 441 2.87 7.34 0.90
N GLU A 442 2.34 8.21 1.76
CA GLU A 442 2.32 9.66 1.54
C GLU A 442 3.64 10.36 1.92
N LEU A 443 4.40 9.87 2.90
CA LEU A 443 5.53 10.65 3.43
C LEU A 443 6.83 10.53 2.61
N ASN A 444 6.91 9.51 1.77
CA ASN A 444 8.14 9.11 1.08
C ASN A 444 7.89 8.82 -0.41
N ASP A 445 6.83 9.40 -0.98
CA ASP A 445 6.45 9.34 -2.40
C ASP A 445 6.59 7.93 -2.97
N SER A 446 5.91 6.95 -2.37
CA SER A 446 6.21 5.54 -2.66
C SER A 446 5.03 4.59 -2.57
N VAL A 447 5.17 3.44 -3.23
CA VAL A 447 4.23 2.33 -3.16
C VAL A 447 4.89 1.12 -2.53
N SER A 448 4.24 0.44 -1.58
CA SER A 448 4.71 -0.87 -1.09
C SER A 448 3.93 -1.98 -1.78
N LEU A 449 4.64 -2.98 -2.27
CA LEU A 449 4.06 -4.21 -2.83
C LEU A 449 4.37 -5.35 -1.87
N LEU A 450 3.32 -5.83 -1.20
CA LEU A 450 3.41 -6.77 -0.08
C LEU A 450 2.77 -8.10 -0.49
N SER A 451 3.61 -9.11 -0.77
CA SER A 451 3.12 -10.49 -0.85
C SER A 451 2.94 -11.03 0.56
N ILE A 452 1.76 -11.58 0.83
CA ILE A 452 1.39 -12.11 2.15
C ILE A 452 1.24 -13.65 1.99
N PRO A 453 1.88 -14.45 2.86
CA PRO A 453 2.16 -15.88 2.60
C PRO A 453 1.03 -16.87 2.90
#